data_AF-A0AB37KVP4-F1
#
_entry.id   AF-A0AB37KVP4-F1
#
_cell.length_a   1.000
_cell.length_b   1.000
_cell.length_c   1.000
_cell.angle_alpha   90.00
_cell.angle_beta   90.00
_cell.angle_gamma   90.00
#
_symmetry.space_group_name_H-M   'P 1'
#
loop_
_entity.id
_entity.type
_entity.pdbx_description
1 polymer ?
#
loop_
_entity_poly.entity_id
_entity_poly.type
_entity_poly.pdbx_seq_one_letter_code
_entity_poly.pdbx_strand_id
1 'polypeptide(L)'
;MKKNVPADERQMRDMGDTPKIEETTFYHINYYLYGKAFKGSYQGMRFRLARNPLENVFFKPKEVQDAGTLMATVWPEPFSYENTDDEKKLTKEFPFSEEGKLAAVDWLNEQYESRKEEWDAAKHTDWSSLRK
;
A
#
# COMPACT_ATOMS: atom_id res chain seq x y z
N MET A 1 -34.70 30.39 8.94
CA MET A 1 -35.13 28.98 9.10
C MET A 1 -33.91 28.10 8.89
N LYS A 2 -33.38 27.47 9.95
CA LYS A 2 -32.27 26.52 9.83
C LYS A 2 -32.85 25.23 9.26
N LYS A 3 -32.51 24.88 8.02
CA LYS A 3 -32.92 23.60 7.43
C LYS A 3 -32.22 22.49 8.23
N ASN A 4 -32.99 21.71 8.98
CA ASN A 4 -32.52 20.45 9.55
C ASN A 4 -32.27 19.50 8.38
N VAL A 5 -31.00 19.23 8.14
CA VAL A 5 -30.53 18.17 7.24
C VAL A 5 -30.82 16.84 7.94
N PRO A 6 -31.61 15.93 7.34
CA PRO A 6 -31.92 14.64 7.93
C PRO A 6 -30.65 13.81 8.16
N ALA A 7 -30.68 12.92 9.15
CA ALA A 7 -29.51 12.15 9.58
C ALA A 7 -28.97 11.20 8.48
N ASP A 8 -29.78 10.87 7.48
CA ASP A 8 -29.40 10.05 6.33
C ASP A 8 -28.43 10.80 5.38
N GLU A 9 -28.60 12.11 5.15
CA GLU A 9 -27.69 12.94 4.37
C GLU A 9 -26.32 13.13 5.06
N ARG A 10 -26.25 12.99 6.39
CA ARG A 10 -24.95 12.91 7.10
C ARG A 10 -24.26 11.56 6.89
N GLN A 11 -25.03 10.46 6.85
CA GLN A 11 -24.51 9.14 6.53
C GLN A 11 -24.11 9.00 5.05
N MET A 12 -24.73 9.75 4.14
CA MET A 12 -24.32 9.78 2.73
C MET A 12 -23.03 10.57 2.45
N ARG A 13 -22.61 11.47 3.34
CA ARG A 13 -21.30 12.15 3.22
C ARG A 13 -20.12 11.26 3.58
N ASP A 14 -20.37 10.16 4.28
CA ASP A 14 -19.35 9.16 4.63
C ASP A 14 -19.18 8.09 3.55
N MET A 15 -20.03 8.09 2.51
CA MET A 15 -19.90 7.23 1.31
C MET A 15 -18.99 7.86 0.23
N GLY A 16 -18.13 8.82 0.61
CA GLY A 16 -17.36 9.64 -0.33
C GLY A 16 -15.84 9.63 -0.16
N ASP A 17 -15.27 8.82 0.74
CA ASP A 17 -13.80 8.66 0.83
C ASP A 17 -13.42 7.27 0.33
N THR A 18 -13.52 7.08 -0.99
CA THR A 18 -12.87 5.95 -1.65
C THR A 18 -11.38 6.00 -1.33
N PRO A 19 -10.76 4.87 -0.95
CA PRO A 19 -9.36 4.85 -0.54
C PRO A 19 -8.45 5.46 -1.61
N LYS A 20 -7.59 6.41 -1.17
CA LYS A 20 -6.93 7.42 -2.02
C LYS A 20 -5.58 7.00 -2.60
N ILE A 21 -5.14 5.75 -2.42
CA ILE A 21 -3.89 5.33 -3.05
C ILE A 21 -4.18 5.16 -4.54
N GLU A 22 -3.89 6.20 -5.31
CA GLU A 22 -4.05 6.22 -6.76
C GLU A 22 -2.94 5.40 -7.43
N GLU A 23 -3.24 4.77 -8.57
CA GLU A 23 -2.25 4.08 -9.41
C GLU A 23 -1.05 4.99 -9.74
N THR A 24 -1.31 6.27 -10.00
CA THR A 24 -0.32 7.32 -10.32
C THR A 24 0.68 7.59 -9.20
N THR A 25 0.39 7.14 -7.98
CA THR A 25 1.34 7.15 -6.85
C THR A 25 2.56 6.28 -7.15
N PHE A 26 2.36 5.21 -7.92
CA PHE A 26 3.39 4.23 -8.23
C PHE A 26 4.10 4.56 -9.55
N TYR A 27 5.37 4.17 -9.64
CA TYR A 27 6.10 4.26 -10.89
C TYR A 27 5.51 3.33 -11.95
N HIS A 28 5.72 3.71 -13.22
CA HIS A 28 5.43 2.84 -14.37
C HIS A 28 6.08 1.46 -14.19
N ILE A 29 5.41 0.39 -14.63
CA ILE A 29 5.80 -0.99 -14.27
C ILE A 29 7.26 -1.35 -14.60
N ASN A 30 7.76 -0.85 -15.73
CA ASN A 30 9.15 -1.06 -16.16
C ASN A 30 10.20 -0.56 -15.16
N TYR A 31 9.84 0.38 -14.27
CA TYR A 31 10.74 0.84 -13.21
C TYR A 31 11.11 -0.31 -12.26
N TYR A 32 10.18 -1.22 -11.98
CA TYR A 32 10.43 -2.34 -11.06
C TYR A 32 11.41 -3.37 -11.63
N LEU A 33 11.70 -3.35 -12.93
CA LEU A 33 12.76 -4.16 -13.53
C LEU A 33 14.16 -3.71 -13.08
N TYR A 34 14.34 -2.50 -12.53
CA TYR A 34 15.61 -2.06 -11.95
C TYR A 34 15.90 -2.66 -10.56
N GLY A 35 15.03 -3.53 -10.04
CA GLY A 35 15.18 -4.13 -8.71
C GLY A 35 15.03 -3.12 -7.58
N LYS A 36 14.17 -2.10 -7.78
CA LYS A 36 13.87 -1.06 -6.81
C LYS A 36 12.43 -1.20 -6.34
N ALA A 37 12.20 -0.89 -5.07
CA ALA A 37 10.88 -0.89 -4.46
C ALA A 37 10.38 0.56 -4.33
N PHE A 38 9.09 0.75 -4.60
CA PHE A 38 8.36 1.93 -4.15
C PHE A 38 7.93 1.70 -2.69
N LYS A 39 8.04 2.73 -1.86
CA LYS A 39 7.58 2.72 -0.46
C LYS A 39 6.78 4.00 -0.21
N GLY A 40 5.61 3.86 0.41
CA GLY A 40 4.74 4.97 0.75
C GLY A 40 4.06 4.77 2.10
N SER A 41 3.22 5.73 2.46
CA SER A 41 2.38 5.68 3.66
C SER A 41 1.05 6.34 3.37
N TYR A 42 -0.01 5.80 3.94
CA TYR A 42 -1.33 6.38 3.93
C TYR A 42 -1.96 6.17 5.29
N GLN A 43 -2.19 7.28 6.01
CA GLN A 43 -3.01 7.28 7.21
C GLN A 43 -2.65 6.14 8.20
N GLY A 44 -1.40 6.08 8.68
CA GLY A 44 -0.95 5.08 9.67
C GLY A 44 -0.58 3.71 9.10
N MET A 45 -0.99 3.42 7.87
CA MET A 45 -0.55 2.26 7.11
C MET A 45 0.67 2.61 6.26
N ARG A 46 1.76 1.86 6.38
CA ARG A 46 2.87 1.88 5.44
C ARG A 46 2.64 0.84 4.35
N PHE A 47 3.08 1.14 3.14
CA PHE A 47 2.97 0.22 2.01
C PHE A 47 4.22 0.20 1.15
N ARG A 48 4.41 -0.91 0.45
CA ARG A 48 5.52 -1.16 -0.48
C ARG A 48 5.00 -1.88 -1.72
N LEU A 49 5.47 -1.48 -2.89
CA LEU A 49 5.31 -2.25 -4.13
C LEU A 49 6.70 -2.49 -4.72
N ALA A 50 7.01 -3.73 -5.07
CA ALA A 50 8.28 -4.08 -5.68
C ALA A 50 8.17 -5.31 -6.57
N ARG A 51 9.18 -5.54 -7.40
CA ARG A 51 9.38 -6.86 -8.03
C ARG A 51 9.82 -7.90 -6.99
N ASN A 52 9.40 -9.14 -7.19
CA ASN A 52 9.97 -10.33 -6.56
C ASN A 52 10.45 -11.31 -7.66
N PRO A 53 11.71 -11.78 -7.64
CA PRO A 53 12.82 -11.35 -6.78
C PRO A 53 13.18 -9.87 -6.95
N LEU A 54 13.72 -9.24 -5.89
CA LEU A 54 14.15 -7.83 -5.92
C LEU A 54 15.52 -7.70 -6.60
N GLU A 55 15.54 -7.83 -7.91
CA GLU A 55 16.75 -7.84 -8.73
C GLU A 55 16.65 -6.93 -9.95
N ASN A 56 17.80 -6.43 -10.41
CA ASN A 56 17.86 -5.64 -11.64
C ASN A 56 17.91 -6.58 -12.85
N VAL A 57 16.78 -6.64 -13.57
CA VAL A 57 16.59 -7.40 -14.81
C VAL A 57 16.27 -6.52 -16.01
N PHE A 58 16.35 -5.18 -15.88
CA PHE A 58 15.98 -4.24 -16.94
C PHE A 58 16.70 -4.49 -18.27
N PHE A 59 17.97 -4.90 -18.20
CA PHE A 59 18.80 -5.22 -19.37
C PHE A 59 18.91 -6.73 -19.66
N LYS A 60 18.06 -7.56 -19.03
CA LYS A 60 18.04 -9.02 -19.23
C LYS A 60 17.03 -9.41 -20.31
N PRO A 61 17.12 -10.63 -20.88
CA PRO A 61 16.12 -11.13 -21.83
C PRO A 61 14.70 -11.07 -21.27
N LYS A 62 13.71 -10.94 -22.16
CA LYS A 62 12.31 -10.73 -21.78
C LYS A 62 11.77 -11.89 -20.95
N GLU A 63 12.24 -13.11 -21.19
CA GLU A 63 11.90 -14.31 -20.43
C GLU A 63 12.32 -14.19 -18.96
N VAL A 64 13.45 -13.55 -18.68
CA VAL A 64 13.92 -13.28 -17.31
C VAL A 64 13.12 -12.13 -16.68
N GLN A 65 12.80 -11.10 -17.47
CA GLN A 65 11.93 -10.01 -17.01
C GLN A 65 10.52 -10.51 -16.66
N ASP A 66 9.98 -11.46 -17.41
CA ASP A 66 8.60 -11.94 -17.23
C ASP A 66 8.48 -13.04 -16.16
N ALA A 67 9.59 -13.63 -15.74
CA ALA A 67 9.61 -14.66 -14.70
C ALA A 67 9.33 -14.16 -13.27
N GLY A 68 9.29 -12.84 -13.05
CA GLY A 68 9.06 -12.26 -11.72
C GLY A 68 7.61 -11.87 -11.48
N THR A 69 7.30 -11.54 -10.24
CA THR A 69 5.99 -11.04 -9.79
C THR A 69 6.10 -9.62 -9.24
N LEU A 70 4.97 -8.93 -9.12
CA LEU A 70 4.84 -7.76 -8.25
C LEU A 70 4.46 -8.23 -6.86
N MET A 71 5.05 -7.63 -5.83
CA MET A 71 4.84 -7.97 -4.44
C MET A 71 4.46 -6.70 -3.68
N ALA A 72 3.20 -6.64 -3.25
CA ALA A 72 2.67 -5.57 -2.43
C ALA A 72 2.76 -5.99 -0.96
N THR A 73 3.21 -5.08 -0.10
CA THR A 73 3.32 -5.32 1.35
C THR A 73 2.76 -4.15 2.12
N VAL A 74 2.01 -4.41 3.19
CA VAL A 74 1.52 -3.39 4.14
C VAL A 74 1.93 -3.73 5.57
N TRP A 75 2.14 -2.69 6.38
CA TRP A 75 2.47 -2.82 7.80
C TRP A 75 2.15 -1.52 8.54
N PRO A 76 1.95 -1.54 9.87
CA PRO A 76 1.68 -0.33 10.63
C PRO A 76 2.91 0.57 10.75
N GLU A 77 2.68 1.89 10.86
CA GLU A 77 3.67 2.82 11.37
C GLU A 77 4.18 2.43 12.78
N PRO A 78 5.36 2.90 13.22
CA PRO A 78 6.19 3.93 12.59
C PRO A 78 7.43 3.40 11.85
N PHE A 79 7.76 2.11 11.93
CA PHE A 79 9.05 1.61 11.44
C PHE A 79 9.08 1.39 9.91
N SER A 80 10.28 1.48 9.32
CA SER A 80 10.48 1.16 7.89
C SER A 80 10.30 -0.33 7.63
N TYR A 81 10.12 -0.72 6.37
CA TYR A 81 10.01 -2.13 5.97
C TYR A 81 11.13 -3.01 6.57
N GLU A 82 12.36 -2.51 6.60
CA GLU A 82 13.53 -3.21 7.13
C GLU A 82 13.53 -3.35 8.66
N ASN A 83 12.88 -2.43 9.37
CA ASN A 83 12.89 -2.36 10.84
C ASN A 83 11.57 -2.81 11.47
N THR A 84 10.58 -3.19 10.66
CA THR A 84 9.34 -3.80 11.12
C THR A 84 9.52 -5.32 11.18
N ASP A 85 9.02 -5.97 12.23
CA ASP A 85 9.00 -7.44 12.31
C ASP A 85 8.19 -8.05 11.16
N ASP A 86 8.63 -9.18 10.61
CA ASP A 86 7.94 -9.82 9.48
C ASP A 86 6.50 -10.25 9.82
N GLU A 87 6.23 -10.59 11.07
CA GLU A 87 4.89 -10.95 11.57
C GLU A 87 3.87 -9.80 11.45
N LYS A 88 4.34 -8.55 11.41
CA LYS A 88 3.50 -7.35 11.24
C LYS A 88 3.31 -6.96 9.77
N LYS A 89 3.97 -7.66 8.85
CA LYS A 89 3.89 -7.41 7.41
C LYS A 89 2.90 -8.38 6.81
N LEU A 90 1.91 -7.83 6.09
CA LEU A 90 1.08 -8.63 5.22
C LEU A 90 1.53 -8.40 3.78
N THR A 91 1.81 -9.48 3.07
CA THR A 91 2.31 -9.44 1.68
C THR A 91 1.40 -10.24 0.76
N LYS A 92 1.23 -9.76 -0.48
CA LYS A 92 0.54 -10.47 -1.56
C LYS A 92 1.30 -10.29 -2.86
N GLU A 93 1.38 -11.36 -3.64
CA GLU A 93 1.98 -11.36 -4.98
C GLU A 93 0.93 -11.23 -6.09
N PHE A 94 1.35 -10.60 -7.18
CA PHE A 94 0.57 -10.31 -8.37
C PHE A 94 1.42 -10.55 -9.62
N PRO A 95 0.82 -10.85 -10.78
CA PRO A 95 1.56 -10.91 -12.04
C PRO A 95 2.34 -9.62 -12.31
N PHE A 96 3.50 -9.74 -12.96
CA PHE A 96 4.25 -8.57 -13.44
C PHE A 96 3.63 -8.03 -14.74
N SER A 97 2.43 -7.45 -14.63
CA SER A 97 1.70 -6.80 -15.72
C SER A 97 1.02 -5.52 -15.22
N GLU A 98 0.55 -4.66 -16.13
CA GLU A 98 -0.18 -3.45 -15.76
C GLU A 98 -1.46 -3.78 -14.97
N GLU A 99 -2.17 -4.85 -15.33
CA GLU A 99 -3.34 -5.34 -14.60
C GLU A 99 -2.95 -5.87 -13.21
N GLY A 100 -1.79 -6.53 -13.10
CA GLY A 100 -1.25 -6.95 -11.81
C GLY A 100 -0.89 -5.76 -10.92
N LYS A 101 -0.40 -4.66 -11.51
CA LYS A 101 -0.14 -3.40 -10.79
C LYS A 101 -1.45 -2.78 -10.28
N LEU A 102 -2.48 -2.70 -11.11
CA LEU A 102 -3.81 -2.22 -10.71
C LEU A 102 -4.41 -3.08 -9.60
N ALA A 103 -4.36 -4.41 -9.72
CA ALA A 103 -4.83 -5.33 -8.69
C ALA A 103 -4.05 -5.19 -7.37
N ALA A 104 -2.75 -4.86 -7.44
CA ALA A 104 -1.96 -4.55 -6.26
C ALA A 104 -2.41 -3.25 -5.58
N VAL A 105 -2.73 -2.21 -6.36
CA VAL A 105 -3.28 -0.94 -5.85
C VAL A 105 -4.63 -1.16 -5.18
N ASP A 106 -5.53 -1.89 -5.82
CA ASP A 106 -6.84 -2.24 -5.26
C ASP A 106 -6.67 -2.99 -3.95
N TRP A 107 -5.77 -3.98 -3.90
CA TRP A 107 -5.49 -4.73 -2.69
C TRP A 107 -4.92 -3.85 -1.56
N LEU A 108 -4.04 -2.89 -1.85
CA LEU A 108 -3.52 -1.95 -0.86
C LEU A 108 -4.66 -1.10 -0.27
N ASN A 109 -5.56 -0.63 -1.12
CA ASN A 109 -6.74 0.11 -0.72
C ASN A 109 -7.71 -0.77 0.12
N GLU A 110 -7.93 -2.03 -0.25
CA GLU A 110 -8.69 -3.01 0.56
C GLU A 110 -8.06 -3.24 1.94
N GLN A 111 -6.71 -3.31 2.00
CA GLN A 111 -6.00 -3.48 3.28
C GLN A 111 -6.18 -2.27 4.18
N TYR A 112 -6.22 -1.07 3.62
CA TYR A 112 -6.55 0.12 4.37
C TYR A 112 -8.00 0.07 4.90
N GLU A 113 -8.96 -0.15 4.01
CA GLU A 113 -10.39 -0.09 4.34
C GLU A 113 -10.82 -1.15 5.36
N SER A 114 -10.33 -2.37 5.22
CA SER A 114 -10.70 -3.49 6.10
C SER A 114 -10.10 -3.40 7.52
N ARG A 115 -9.09 -2.55 7.73
CA ARG A 115 -8.31 -2.49 8.98
C ARG A 115 -8.10 -1.07 9.51
N LYS A 116 -9.02 -0.14 9.22
CA LYS A 116 -8.94 1.28 9.62
C LYS A 116 -8.57 1.50 11.09
N GLU A 117 -9.17 0.75 12.00
CA GLU A 117 -8.89 0.87 13.44
C GLU A 117 -7.42 0.55 13.79
N GLU A 118 -6.81 -0.45 13.12
CA GLU A 118 -5.39 -0.78 13.28
C GLU A 118 -4.51 0.39 12.84
N TRP A 119 -4.82 0.97 11.68
CA TRP A 119 -4.06 2.08 11.11
C TRP A 119 -4.21 3.37 11.91
N ASP A 120 -5.40 3.67 12.38
CA ASP A 120 -5.65 4.83 13.25
C ASP A 120 -4.92 4.71 14.58
N ALA A 121 -4.89 3.52 15.19
CA ALA A 121 -4.09 3.28 16.39
C ALA A 121 -2.59 3.49 16.11
N ALA A 122 -2.09 3.04 14.95
CA ALA A 122 -0.69 3.19 14.58
C ALA A 122 -0.26 4.66 14.39
N LYS A 123 -1.13 5.54 13.84
CA LYS A 123 -0.84 6.99 13.65
C LYS A 123 -0.46 7.70 14.94
N HIS A 124 -1.11 7.31 16.04
CA HIS A 124 -1.01 7.98 17.33
C HIS A 124 0.06 7.38 18.24
N THR A 125 0.94 6.54 17.68
CA THR A 125 2.01 5.91 18.46
C THR A 125 3.02 6.96 18.92
N ASP A 126 3.15 7.12 20.25
CA ASP A 126 4.17 7.97 20.85
C ASP A 126 5.56 7.35 20.65
N TRP A 127 6.39 8.01 19.84
CA TRP A 127 7.78 7.61 19.58
C TRP A 127 8.63 7.46 20.85
N SER A 128 8.28 8.17 21.93
CA SER A 128 8.98 8.11 23.21
C SER A 128 8.76 6.76 23.90
N SER A 129 7.59 6.15 23.71
CA SER A 129 7.24 4.84 24.26
C SER A 129 7.97 3.68 23.57
N LEU A 130 8.54 3.94 22.38
CA LEU A 130 9.23 2.94 21.55
C LEU A 130 10.75 2.95 21.72
N ARG A 131 11.32 3.95 22.39
CA ARG A 131 12.75 3.97 22.72
C ARG A 131 12.95 3.12 23.98
N LYS A 132 13.57 1.94 23.81
CA LYS A 132 14.16 1.19 24.92
C LYS A 132 15.48 1.82 25.36
#